data_AF-A0A944JYI7-F1
#
_entry.id   AF-A0A944JYI7-F1
#
_cell.length_a   1.000
_cell.length_b   1.000
_cell.length_c   1.000
_cell.angle_alpha   90.00
_cell.angle_beta   90.00
_cell.angle_gamma   90.00
#
_symmetry.space_group_name_H-M   'P 1'
#
loop_
_entity.id
_entity.type
_entity.pdbx_description
1 polymer ?
#
loop_
_entity_poly.entity_id
_entity_poly.type
_entity_poly.pdbx_seq_one_letter_code
_entity_poly.pdbx_strand_id
1 'polypeptide(L)'
;MGTQTIGFAVSDADRAALDELVEYFGGGNRSAYLRATIKIMKSVKLAEELREVQAYGERKLAEQGASLADVTAITRRVLKGRE
;
A
#
# COMPACT_ATOMS: atom_id res chain seq x y z
N MET A 1 -10.98 4.82 -24.48
CA MET A 1 -10.95 5.62 -23.23
C MET A 1 -10.06 6.82 -23.47
N GLY A 2 -10.52 8.03 -23.21
CA GLY A 2 -9.76 9.26 -23.46
C GLY A 2 -8.83 9.63 -22.32
N THR A 3 -7.72 10.30 -22.63
CA THR A 3 -6.86 10.94 -21.63
C THR A 3 -7.36 12.36 -21.40
N GLN A 4 -7.52 12.76 -20.14
CA GLN A 4 -7.77 14.14 -19.76
C GLN A 4 -6.50 14.75 -19.16
N THR A 5 -6.20 15.98 -19.56
CA THR A 5 -5.11 16.75 -18.96
C THR A 5 -5.56 17.25 -17.59
N ILE A 6 -4.75 16.96 -16.57
CA ILE A 6 -4.97 17.43 -15.20
C ILE A 6 -3.82 18.37 -14.84
N GLY A 7 -4.14 19.56 -14.33
CA GLY A 7 -3.17 20.51 -13.80
C GLY A 7 -2.97 20.30 -12.31
N PHE A 8 -1.71 20.29 -11.86
CA PHE A 8 -1.35 20.27 -10.43
C PHE A 8 -0.67 21.58 -10.05
N ALA A 9 -1.02 22.10 -8.88
CA ALA A 9 -0.21 23.14 -8.24
C ALA A 9 1.01 22.47 -7.61
N VAL A 10 2.18 23.04 -7.84
CA VAL A 10 3.47 22.58 -7.29
C VAL A 10 4.12 23.82 -6.69
N SER A 11 4.71 23.67 -5.50
CA SER A 11 5.45 24.77 -4.90
C SER A 11 6.69 25.10 -5.75
N ASP A 12 7.13 26.35 -5.74
CA ASP A 12 8.34 26.73 -6.47
C ASP A 12 9.58 25.95 -5.97
N ALA A 13 9.60 25.59 -4.68
CA ALA A 13 10.66 24.80 -4.08
C ALA A 13 10.71 23.36 -4.62
N ASP A 14 9.56 22.76 -4.89
CA ASP A 14 9.48 21.37 -5.39
C ASP A 14 9.66 21.29 -6.90
N ARG A 15 9.62 22.42 -7.62
CA ARG A 15 9.60 22.44 -9.07
C ARG A 15 10.84 21.81 -9.69
N ALA A 16 12.02 22.13 -9.16
CA ALA A 16 13.28 21.59 -9.66
C ALA A 16 13.35 20.06 -9.47
N ALA A 17 12.97 19.58 -8.29
CA ALA A 17 12.93 18.15 -7.99
C ALA A 17 11.90 17.42 -8.87
N LEU A 18 10.73 18.01 -9.10
CA LEU A 18 9.73 17.43 -9.99
C LEU A 18 10.25 17.32 -11.44
N ASP A 19 10.89 18.37 -11.96
CA ASP A 19 11.40 18.36 -13.32
C ASP A 19 12.53 17.31 -13.49
N GLU A 20 13.41 17.15 -12.50
CA GLU A 20 14.42 16.07 -12.46
C GLU A 20 13.77 14.67 -12.48
N LEU A 21 12.77 14.44 -11.62
CA LEU A 21 12.09 13.15 -11.51
C LEU A 21 11.29 12.82 -12.78
N VAL A 22 10.68 13.82 -13.41
CA VAL A 22 9.97 13.67 -14.68
C VAL A 22 10.95 13.33 -15.80
N GLU A 23 12.14 13.94 -15.81
CA GLU A 23 13.17 13.59 -16.79
C GLU A 23 13.63 12.14 -16.60
N TYR A 24 14.04 11.79 -15.38
CA TYR A 24 14.62 10.48 -15.09
C TYR A 24 13.62 9.33 -15.21
N PHE A 25 12.45 9.44 -14.58
CA PHE A 25 11.46 8.35 -14.54
C PHE A 25 10.40 8.43 -15.64
N GLY A 26 10.18 9.62 -16.19
CA GLY A 26 9.15 9.89 -17.20
C GLY A 26 9.69 10.16 -18.60
N GLY A 27 11.01 10.26 -18.80
CA GLY A 27 11.61 10.66 -20.07
C GLY A 27 11.13 12.04 -20.53
N GLY A 28 10.99 12.97 -19.58
CA GLY A 28 10.47 14.32 -19.82
C GLY A 28 8.94 14.41 -19.89
N ASN A 29 8.21 13.27 -19.88
CA ASN A 29 6.76 13.25 -19.97
C ASN A 29 6.10 13.17 -18.58
N ARG A 30 5.52 14.29 -18.13
CA ARG A 30 4.80 14.39 -16.84
C ARG A 30 3.67 13.37 -16.69
N SER A 31 2.93 13.06 -17.77
CA SER A 31 1.88 12.04 -17.72
C SER A 31 2.44 10.63 -17.62
N ALA A 32 3.60 10.34 -18.22
CA ALA A 32 4.28 9.05 -18.06
C ALA A 32 4.80 8.89 -16.63
N TYR A 33 5.46 9.91 -16.10
CA TYR A 33 5.90 9.98 -14.71
C TYR A 33 4.72 9.74 -13.75
N LEU A 34 3.63 10.50 -13.89
CA LEU A 34 2.45 10.35 -13.02
C LEU A 34 1.84 8.94 -13.09
N ARG A 35 1.73 8.34 -14.29
CA ARG A 35 1.22 6.97 -14.43
C ARG A 35 2.11 5.94 -13.72
N ALA A 36 3.43 6.11 -13.76
CA ALA A 36 4.36 5.24 -13.03
C ALA A 36 4.21 5.44 -11.53
N THR A 37 4.23 6.68 -11.05
CA THR A 37 4.08 7.03 -9.64
C THR A 37 2.76 6.53 -9.04
N ILE A 38 1.65 6.62 -9.77
CA ILE A 38 0.35 6.07 -9.31
C ILE A 38 0.44 4.58 -8.99
N LYS A 39 1.16 3.79 -9.78
CA LYS A 39 1.32 2.35 -9.52
C LYS A 39 2.09 2.12 -8.23
N ILE A 40 3.19 2.85 -8.04
CA ILE A 40 4.03 2.76 -6.84
C ILE A 40 3.24 3.17 -5.60
N MET A 41 2.56 4.32 -5.65
CA MET A 41 1.79 4.83 -4.51
C MET A 41 0.61 3.90 -4.14
N LYS A 42 0.00 3.21 -5.11
CA LYS A 42 -0.99 2.16 -4.84
C LYS A 42 -0.38 0.98 -4.07
N SER A 43 0.83 0.53 -4.45
CA SER A 43 1.53 -0.53 -3.73
C SER A 43 1.91 -0.11 -2.31
N VAL A 44 2.37 1.14 -2.12
CA VAL A 44 2.66 1.69 -0.80
C VAL A 44 1.41 1.70 0.08
N LYS A 45 0.30 2.26 -0.43
CA LYS A 45 -0.98 2.29 0.28
C LYS A 45 -1.45 0.88 0.68
N LEU A 46 -1.40 -0.08 -0.24
CA LEU A 46 -1.80 -1.46 0.06
C LEU A 46 -0.92 -2.07 1.16
N ALA A 47 0.39 -1.81 1.13
CA ALA A 47 1.30 -2.29 2.16
C ALA A 47 0.99 -1.67 3.54
N GLU A 48 0.57 -0.41 3.60
CA GLU A 48 0.10 0.25 4.83
C GLU A 48 -1.17 -0.43 5.36
N GLU A 49 -2.17 -0.63 4.52
CA GLU A 49 -3.43 -1.29 4.90
C GLU A 49 -3.19 -2.71 5.42
N LEU A 50 -2.31 -3.47 4.77
CA LEU A 50 -1.96 -4.82 5.23
C LEU A 50 -1.24 -4.83 6.58
N ARG A 51 -0.36 -3.85 6.83
CA ARG A 51 0.30 -3.71 8.14
C ARG A 51 -0.71 -3.40 9.23
N GLU A 52 -1.69 -2.55 8.97
CA GLU A 52 -2.76 -2.24 9.93
C GLU A 52 -3.62 -3.47 10.25
N VAL A 53 -3.97 -4.25 9.22
CA VAL A 53 -4.73 -5.50 9.38
C VAL A 53 -3.93 -6.53 10.18
N GLN A 54 -2.64 -6.69 9.91
CA GLN A 54 -1.76 -7.57 10.67
C GLN A 54 -1.69 -7.14 12.14
N ALA A 55 -1.43 -5.86 12.40
CA ALA A 55 -1.37 -5.32 13.76
C ALA A 55 -2.70 -5.50 14.52
N TYR A 56 -3.84 -5.38 13.83
CA TYR A 56 -5.15 -5.68 14.42
C TYR A 56 -5.26 -7.17 14.82
N GLY A 57 -4.90 -8.08 13.92
CA GLY A 57 -4.92 -9.52 14.18
C GLY A 57 -4.03 -9.91 15.36
N GLU A 58 -2.81 -9.38 15.41
CA GLU A 58 -1.86 -9.59 16.51
C GLU A 58 -2.43 -9.12 17.85
N ARG A 59 -3.03 -7.92 17.90
CA ARG A 59 -3.69 -7.43 19.11
C ARG A 59 -4.81 -8.36 19.56
N LYS A 60 -5.66 -8.83 18.64
CA LYS A 60 -6.77 -9.74 18.98
C LYS A 60 -6.31 -11.11 19.46
N LEU A 61 -5.23 -11.64 18.90
CA LEU A 61 -4.63 -12.87 19.39
C LEU A 61 -4.06 -12.68 20.79
N ALA A 62 -3.33 -11.58 21.01
CA ALA A 62 -2.76 -11.25 22.32
C ALA A 62 -3.82 -11.06 23.40
N GLU A 63 -4.94 -10.38 23.09
CA GLU A 63 -6.12 -10.27 23.97
C GLU A 63 -6.69 -11.64 24.39
N GLN A 64 -6.49 -12.67 23.55
CA GLN A 64 -6.92 -14.05 23.80
C GLN A 64 -5.80 -14.94 24.37
N GLY A 65 -4.64 -14.37 24.70
CA GLY A 65 -3.47 -15.11 25.19
C GLY A 65 -2.85 -16.04 24.14
N ALA A 66 -3.11 -15.79 22.86
CA ALA A 66 -2.62 -16.56 21.73
C ALA A 66 -1.63 -15.75 20.90
N SER A 67 -0.83 -16.46 20.10
CA SER A 67 0.07 -15.89 19.10
C SER A 67 -0.33 -16.32 17.69
N LEU A 68 0.31 -15.71 16.69
CA LEU A 68 0.11 -16.10 15.28
C LEU A 68 0.45 -17.59 15.03
N ALA A 69 1.45 -18.14 15.73
CA ALA A 69 1.83 -19.54 15.62
C ALA A 69 0.72 -20.49 16.10
N ASP A 70 -0.11 -20.04 17.03
CA ASP A 70 -1.19 -20.84 17.61
C ASP A 70 -2.41 -20.94 16.71
N VAL A 71 -2.56 -20.03 15.73
CA VAL A 71 -3.74 -19.92 14.87
C VAL A 71 -4.08 -21.25 14.19
N THR A 72 -3.08 -21.94 13.62
CA THR A 72 -3.32 -23.22 12.94
C THR A 72 -3.85 -24.29 13.91
N ALA A 73 -3.30 -24.35 15.12
CA ALA A 73 -3.75 -25.29 16.15
C ALA A 73 -5.17 -24.96 16.62
N ILE A 74 -5.46 -23.67 16.85
CA ILE A 74 -6.79 -23.16 17.21
C ILE A 74 -7.82 -23.52 16.13
N THR A 75 -7.54 -23.24 14.86
CA THR A 75 -8.43 -23.55 13.74
C THR A 75 -8.72 -25.05 13.64
N ARG A 76 -7.70 -25.90 13.74
CA ARG A 76 -7.90 -27.36 13.72
C ARG A 76 -8.76 -27.83 14.89
N ARG A 77 -8.53 -27.31 16.10
CA ARG A 77 -9.33 -27.65 17.28
C ARG A 77 -10.80 -27.27 17.09
N VAL A 78 -11.08 -26.07 16.59
CA VAL A 78 -12.46 -25.60 16.35
C VAL A 78 -13.15 -26.39 15.24
N LEU A 79 -12.46 -26.71 14.15
CA LEU A 79 -13.04 -27.45 13.02
C LEU A 79 -13.20 -28.95 13.31
N LYS A 80 -12.29 -29.58 14.07
CA LYS A 80 -12.43 -30.99 14.50
C LYS A 80 -13.53 -31.19 15.53
N GLY A 81 -13.91 -30.16 16.29
CA GLY A 81 -15.00 -30.23 17.26
C GLY A 81 -16.40 -30.04 16.66
N ARG A 82 -16.55 -30.10 15.33
CA ARG A 82 -17.82 -29.92 14.60
C ARG A 82 -18.30 -31.18 13.86
N GLU A 83 -17.80 -32.36 14.22
CA GLU A 83 -18.38 -33.65 13.80
C GLU A 83 -19.39 -34.18 14.83
#